data_AF-A0A3N5HLZ6-F1
#
_entry.id   AF-A0A3N5HLZ6-F1
#
_cell.length_a   1.000
_cell.length_b   1.000
_cell.length_c   1.000
_cell.angle_alpha   90.00
_cell.angle_beta   90.00
_cell.angle_gamma   90.00
#
_symmetry.space_group_name_H-M   'P 1'
#
loop_
_entity.id
_entity.type
_entity.pdbx_description
1 polymer ?
#
loop_
_entity_poly.entity_id
_entity_poly.type
_entity_poly.pdbx_seq_one_letter_code
_entity_poly.pdbx_strand_id
1 'polypeptide(L)'
;MKICVVGAGAIGGLVAAKLAALGHEVSVVVRGPHLAAIRERGLTLQEGGTERTFPVRATDRMAELGPEDLVIIGLKAHQVAGVAADIRGLCGPSTIVVTAQNGIPWWYFFKSGGPHEGTILESVDPGGVIAKNIDVDRVLGSIIYPAAEIVSPGVIRHVEGDRISLGEVDNSDTERLRS
;
A
#
# COMPACT_ATOMS: atom_id res chain seq x y z
N MET A 1 -7.33 8.94 -10.60
CA MET A 1 -5.95 8.47 -10.36
C MET A 1 -5.89 6.99 -10.64
N LYS A 2 -4.74 6.53 -11.12
CA LYS A 2 -4.33 5.13 -11.18
C LYS A 2 -3.64 4.78 -9.87
N ILE A 3 -4.20 3.81 -9.15
CA ILE A 3 -3.74 3.46 -7.81
C ILE A 3 -3.45 1.97 -7.76
N CYS A 4 -2.23 1.61 -7.40
CA CYS A 4 -1.86 0.23 -7.17
C CYS A 4 -1.72 -0.07 -5.67
N VAL A 5 -2.48 -1.06 -5.18
CA VAL A 5 -2.27 -1.61 -3.84
C VAL A 5 -1.43 -2.88 -3.94
N VAL A 6 -0.18 -2.79 -3.51
CA VAL A 6 0.75 -3.92 -3.43
C VAL A 6 0.45 -4.71 -2.17
N GLY A 7 -0.22 -5.85 -2.33
CA GLY A 7 -0.71 -6.68 -1.23
C GLY A 7 -2.13 -6.29 -0.80
N ALA A 8 -3.13 -6.85 -1.47
CA ALA A 8 -4.53 -6.77 -1.04
C ALA A 8 -4.85 -7.80 0.05
N GLY A 9 -4.16 -7.69 1.19
CA GLY A 9 -4.55 -8.38 2.43
C GLY A 9 -5.76 -7.72 3.09
N ALA A 10 -5.95 -7.88 4.39
CA ALA A 10 -7.06 -7.23 5.10
C ALA A 10 -7.08 -5.70 4.93
N ILE A 11 -6.01 -5.01 5.34
CA ILE A 11 -5.91 -3.54 5.23
C ILE A 11 -5.77 -3.09 3.77
N GLY A 12 -4.88 -3.70 3.01
CA GLY A 12 -4.69 -3.34 1.59
C GLY A 12 -5.97 -3.53 0.78
N GLY A 13 -6.71 -4.62 1.00
CA GLY A 13 -8.00 -4.86 0.38
C GLY A 13 -9.08 -3.88 0.83
N LEU A 14 -9.13 -3.52 2.12
CA LEU A 14 -10.04 -2.47 2.61
C LEU A 14 -9.79 -1.15 1.88
N VAL A 15 -8.52 -0.73 1.81
CA VAL A 15 -8.12 0.51 1.15
C VAL A 15 -8.42 0.46 -0.35
N ALA A 16 -8.07 -0.64 -1.02
CA ALA A 16 -8.36 -0.84 -2.44
C ALA A 16 -9.86 -0.74 -2.75
N ALA A 17 -10.70 -1.40 -1.95
CA ALA A 17 -12.16 -1.36 -2.13
C ALA A 17 -12.72 0.04 -1.89
N LYS A 18 -12.26 0.74 -0.84
CA LYS A 18 -12.70 2.12 -0.56
C LYS A 18 -12.27 3.10 -1.66
N LEU A 19 -11.06 2.97 -2.20
CA LEU A 19 -10.59 3.80 -3.32
C LEU A 19 -11.35 3.50 -4.61
N ALA A 20 -11.69 2.23 -4.87
CA ALA A 20 -12.52 1.87 -6.00
C ALA A 20 -13.96 2.41 -5.86
N ALA A 21 -14.50 2.43 -4.63
CA ALA A 21 -15.80 3.03 -4.33
C ALA A 21 -15.84 4.55 -4.58
N LEU A 22 -14.69 5.23 -4.49
CA LEU A 22 -14.53 6.65 -4.83
C LEU A 22 -14.32 6.88 -6.34
N GLY A 23 -14.32 5.82 -7.16
CA GLY A 23 -14.22 5.92 -8.62
C GLY A 23 -12.80 5.99 -9.17
N HIS A 24 -11.78 5.64 -8.38
CA HIS A 24 -10.40 5.55 -8.88
C HIS A 24 -10.16 4.29 -9.72
N GLU A 25 -9.17 4.34 -10.62
CA GLU A 25 -8.71 3.18 -11.37
C GLU A 25 -7.77 2.36 -10.47
N VAL A 26 -8.31 1.34 -9.82
CA VAL A 26 -7.57 0.56 -8.81
C VAL A 26 -7.04 -0.75 -9.39
N SER A 27 -5.73 -0.96 -9.23
CA SER A 27 -5.07 -2.23 -9.41
C SER A 27 -4.64 -2.83 -8.06
N VAL A 28 -4.63 -4.15 -7.95
CA VAL A 28 -4.19 -4.87 -6.75
C VAL A 28 -3.18 -5.95 -7.13
N VAL A 29 -2.05 -5.96 -6.42
CA VAL A 29 -1.05 -7.02 -6.55
C VAL A 29 -1.30 -8.07 -5.48
N VAL A 30 -1.73 -9.25 -5.89
CA VAL A 30 -2.12 -10.34 -5.00
C VAL A 30 -1.92 -11.69 -5.70
N ARG A 31 -1.86 -12.77 -4.93
CA ARG A 31 -1.51 -14.12 -5.42
C ARG A 31 -2.53 -15.15 -4.97
N GLY A 32 -2.47 -16.33 -5.60
CA GLY A 32 -3.20 -17.52 -5.15
C GLY A 32 -4.72 -17.38 -5.20
N PRO A 33 -5.47 -17.97 -4.24
CA PRO A 33 -6.93 -17.97 -4.26
C PRO A 33 -7.55 -16.57 -4.28
N HIS A 34 -6.92 -15.61 -3.60
CA HIS A 34 -7.42 -14.23 -3.53
C HIS A 34 -7.31 -13.54 -4.90
N LEU A 35 -6.24 -13.79 -5.66
CA LEU A 35 -6.12 -13.33 -7.05
C LEU A 35 -7.21 -13.90 -7.95
N ALA A 36 -7.42 -15.21 -7.90
CA ALA A 36 -8.43 -15.89 -8.72
C ALA A 36 -9.83 -15.33 -8.45
N ALA A 37 -10.21 -15.20 -7.17
CA ALA A 37 -11.51 -14.67 -6.78
C ALA A 37 -11.72 -13.22 -7.24
N ILE A 38 -10.71 -12.35 -7.10
CA ILE A 38 -10.84 -10.94 -7.51
C ILE A 38 -10.92 -10.82 -9.03
N ARG A 39 -10.17 -11.62 -9.80
CA ARG A 39 -10.28 -11.62 -11.27
C ARG A 39 -11.66 -12.06 -11.74
N GLU A 40 -12.27 -13.02 -11.05
CA GLU A 40 -13.57 -13.57 -11.40
C GLU A 40 -14.73 -12.64 -11.02
N ARG A 41 -14.72 -12.09 -9.80
CA ARG A 41 -15.89 -11.40 -9.22
C ARG A 41 -15.65 -9.94 -8.89
N GLY A 42 -14.41 -9.46 -8.89
CA GLY A 42 -14.03 -8.18 -8.30
C GLY A 42 -13.69 -8.30 -6.81
N LEU A 43 -13.42 -7.16 -6.18
CA LEU A 43 -13.08 -7.07 -4.76
C LEU A 43 -14.32 -6.67 -3.96
N THR A 44 -14.72 -7.51 -3.03
CA THR A 44 -15.92 -7.31 -2.21
C THR A 44 -15.56 -6.72 -0.85
N LEU A 45 -16.30 -5.70 -0.42
CA LEU A 45 -16.23 -5.09 0.90
C LEU A 45 -17.55 -5.32 1.65
N GLN A 46 -17.45 -5.91 2.84
CA GLN A 46 -18.50 -5.96 3.85
C GLN A 46 -18.28 -4.83 4.86
N GLU A 47 -19.23 -3.90 4.97
CA GLU A 47 -19.15 -2.75 5.87
C GLU A 47 -20.57 -2.31 6.28
N GLY A 48 -20.78 -2.07 7.59
CA GLY A 48 -22.06 -1.55 8.10
C GLY A 48 -23.27 -2.43 7.79
N GLY A 49 -23.09 -3.76 7.72
CA GLY A 49 -24.14 -4.71 7.35
C GLY A 49 -24.47 -4.74 5.85
N THR A 50 -23.72 -4.01 5.02
CA THR A 50 -23.84 -4.03 3.56
C THR A 50 -22.68 -4.78 2.93
N GLU A 51 -22.91 -5.36 1.76
CA GLU A 51 -21.88 -5.97 0.93
C GLU A 51 -21.89 -5.31 -0.45
N ARG A 52 -20.73 -4.85 -0.91
CA ARG A 52 -20.55 -4.22 -2.22
C ARG A 52 -19.31 -4.76 -2.89
N THR A 53 -19.41 -5.00 -4.20
CA THR A 53 -18.31 -5.51 -5.00
C THR A 53 -17.85 -4.48 -6.00
N PHE A 54 -16.54 -4.26 -6.07
CA PHE A 54 -15.93 -3.24 -6.90
C PHE A 54 -15.06 -3.88 -7.97
N PRO A 55 -15.13 -3.41 -9.23
CA PRO A 55 -14.21 -3.84 -10.27
C PRO A 55 -12.81 -3.28 -9.96
N VAL A 56 -11.83 -4.17 -9.82
CA VAL A 56 -10.41 -3.80 -9.67
C VAL A 56 -9.57 -4.68 -10.58
N ARG A 57 -8.45 -4.15 -11.08
CA ARG A 57 -7.50 -4.94 -11.88
C ARG A 57 -6.62 -5.76 -10.96
N ALA A 58 -6.73 -7.08 -10.97
CA ALA A 58 -5.90 -7.95 -10.12
C ALA A 58 -4.81 -8.69 -10.92
N THR A 59 -3.58 -8.64 -10.40
CA THR A 59 -2.42 -9.34 -10.97
C THR A 59 -1.46 -9.84 -9.88
N ASP A 60 -0.67 -10.87 -10.18
CA ASP A 60 0.50 -11.28 -9.39
C ASP A 60 1.83 -10.74 -9.95
N ARG A 61 1.79 -10.04 -11.09
CA ARG A 61 2.97 -9.51 -11.79
C ARG A 61 2.88 -8.00 -11.95
N MET A 62 3.67 -7.26 -11.17
CA MET A 62 3.71 -5.78 -11.24
C MET A 62 4.13 -5.26 -12.62
N ALA A 63 4.95 -6.01 -13.36
CA ALA A 63 5.37 -5.66 -14.72
C ALA A 63 4.23 -5.64 -15.76
N GLU A 64 3.05 -6.18 -15.45
CA GLU A 64 1.85 -6.02 -16.29
C GLU A 64 1.20 -4.64 -16.12
N LEU A 65 1.55 -3.94 -15.05
CA LEU A 65 1.09 -2.60 -14.75
C LEU A 65 2.07 -1.59 -15.35
N GLY A 66 1.61 -0.35 -15.50
CA GLY A 66 2.47 0.77 -15.86
C GLY A 66 2.81 1.62 -14.64
N PRO A 67 3.39 2.81 -14.84
CA PRO A 67 3.49 3.81 -13.79
C PRO A 67 2.12 4.15 -13.20
N GLU A 68 2.06 4.22 -11.87
CA GLU A 68 0.85 4.50 -11.09
C GLU A 68 0.97 5.91 -10.48
N ASP A 69 -0.15 6.59 -10.24
CA ASP A 69 -0.12 7.89 -9.55
C ASP A 69 0.18 7.68 -8.05
N LEU A 70 -0.37 6.60 -7.48
CA LEU A 70 -0.21 6.22 -6.09
C LEU A 70 0.04 4.72 -5.95
N VAL A 71 1.08 4.36 -5.21
CA VAL A 71 1.38 2.97 -4.82
C VAL A 71 1.19 2.83 -3.31
N ILE A 72 0.33 1.93 -2.88
CA ILE A 72 0.09 1.63 -1.46
C ILE A 72 0.69 0.27 -1.13
N ILE A 73 1.65 0.25 -0.21
CA ILE A 73 2.27 -0.97 0.27
C ILE A 73 1.43 -1.53 1.42
N GLY A 74 0.58 -2.51 1.09
CA GLY A 74 -0.27 -3.26 2.04
C GLY A 74 0.33 -4.58 2.51
N LEU A 75 1.57 -4.89 2.13
CA LEU A 75 2.31 -6.07 2.57
C LEU A 75 2.82 -5.95 4.00
N LYS A 76 3.05 -7.10 4.65
CA LYS A 76 3.79 -7.13 5.93
C LYS A 76 5.24 -6.70 5.70
N ALA A 77 5.85 -6.05 6.69
CA ALA A 77 7.20 -5.48 6.60
C ALA A 77 8.23 -6.44 6.00
N HIS A 78 8.31 -7.67 6.51
CA HIS A 78 9.26 -8.69 6.05
C HIS A 78 9.06 -9.16 4.59
N GLN A 79 7.96 -8.79 3.94
CA GLN A 79 7.67 -9.17 2.55
C GLN A 79 8.10 -8.09 1.54
N VAL A 80 8.31 -6.85 1.98
CA VAL A 80 8.55 -5.72 1.05
C VAL A 80 9.90 -5.81 0.38
N ALA A 81 10.95 -6.20 1.10
CA ALA A 81 12.30 -6.36 0.53
C ALA A 81 12.30 -7.28 -0.70
N GLY A 82 11.50 -8.35 -0.68
CA GLY A 82 11.39 -9.31 -1.78
C GLY A 82 10.68 -8.80 -3.04
N VAL A 83 10.02 -7.63 -2.97
CA VAL A 83 9.30 -7.03 -4.11
C VAL A 83 9.69 -5.57 -4.37
N ALA A 84 10.66 -5.02 -3.64
CA ALA A 84 11.01 -3.60 -3.73
C ALA A 84 11.46 -3.19 -5.15
N ALA A 85 12.22 -4.07 -5.84
CA ALA A 85 12.64 -3.85 -7.22
C ALA A 85 11.46 -3.82 -8.21
N ASP A 86 10.41 -4.61 -7.96
CA ASP A 86 9.19 -4.61 -8.77
C ASP A 86 8.34 -3.35 -8.51
N ILE A 87 8.28 -2.90 -7.24
CA ILE A 87 7.60 -1.65 -6.85
C ILE A 87 8.21 -0.45 -7.57
N ARG A 88 9.53 -0.44 -7.75
CA ARG A 88 10.22 0.59 -8.54
C ARG A 88 9.67 0.68 -9.98
N GLY A 89 9.23 -0.42 -10.57
CA GLY A 89 8.62 -0.43 -11.91
C GLY A 89 7.26 0.27 -11.99
N LEU A 90 6.56 0.39 -10.86
CA LEU A 90 5.28 1.12 -10.76
C LEU A 90 5.48 2.64 -10.57
N CYS A 91 6.73 3.06 -10.37
CA CYS A 91 7.08 4.42 -9.96
C CYS A 91 7.49 5.27 -11.17
N GLY A 92 6.58 6.16 -11.60
CA GLY A 92 6.86 7.27 -12.50
C GLY A 92 7.48 8.48 -11.79
N PRO A 93 7.62 9.62 -12.51
CA PRO A 93 8.24 10.84 -11.98
C PRO A 93 7.51 11.46 -10.79
N SER A 94 6.18 11.32 -10.72
CA SER A 94 5.33 11.94 -9.71
C SER A 94 4.62 10.93 -8.80
N THR A 95 4.95 9.64 -8.92
CA THR A 95 4.31 8.57 -8.15
C THR A 95 4.58 8.74 -6.67
N ILE A 96 3.52 8.74 -5.88
CA ILE A 96 3.58 8.72 -4.41
C ILE A 96 3.56 7.27 -3.91
N VAL A 97 4.31 6.98 -2.86
CA VAL A 97 4.32 5.68 -2.20
C VAL A 97 3.84 5.82 -0.75
N VAL A 98 2.74 5.16 -0.41
CA VAL A 98 2.21 5.13 0.97
C VAL A 98 2.48 3.77 1.60
N THR A 99 3.04 3.74 2.80
CA THR A 99 3.28 2.49 3.54
C THR A 99 2.20 2.25 4.58
N ALA A 100 1.38 1.21 4.42
CA ALA A 100 0.34 0.81 5.38
C ALA A 100 0.85 -0.30 6.32
N GLN A 101 1.99 -0.04 6.97
CA GLN A 101 2.73 -1.03 7.77
C GLN A 101 2.70 -0.67 9.24
N ASN A 102 2.50 -1.68 10.09
CA ASN A 102 2.61 -1.53 11.54
C ASN A 102 4.07 -1.64 11.99
N GLY A 103 4.40 -0.99 13.11
CA GLY A 103 5.73 -1.02 13.72
C GLY A 103 6.62 0.11 13.22
N ILE A 104 7.94 -0.08 13.33
CA ILE A 104 8.94 0.88 12.85
C ILE A 104 9.13 0.66 11.34
N PRO A 105 8.82 1.65 10.48
CA PRO A 105 8.99 1.52 9.04
C PRO A 105 10.48 1.56 8.65
N TRP A 106 10.81 1.02 7.49
CA TRP A 106 12.19 0.98 6.98
C TRP A 106 12.82 2.37 6.80
N TRP A 107 11.99 3.38 6.48
CA TRP A 107 12.40 4.75 6.28
C TRP A 107 12.45 5.58 7.58
N TYR A 108 12.20 4.98 8.75
CA TYR A 108 12.00 5.72 10.02
C TYR A 108 13.11 6.71 10.38
N PHE A 109 14.36 6.38 10.05
CA PHE A 109 15.52 7.21 10.33
C PHE A 109 15.96 8.08 9.14
N PHE A 110 15.20 8.12 8.06
CA PHE A 110 15.48 8.97 6.91
C PHE A 110 14.83 10.32 7.16
N LYS A 111 15.57 11.41 6.94
CA LYS A 111 15.14 12.79 7.20
C LYS A 111 14.66 13.05 8.64
N SER A 112 15.07 12.21 9.59
CA SER A 112 14.77 12.37 11.01
C SER A 112 15.67 13.40 11.71
N GLY A 113 16.81 13.71 11.11
CA GLY A 113 17.92 14.42 11.74
C GLY A 113 18.60 13.57 12.82
N GLY A 114 19.58 14.18 13.49
CA GLY A 114 20.24 13.58 14.65
C GLY A 114 21.21 12.43 14.34
N PRO A 115 21.65 11.68 15.37
CA PRO A 115 22.76 10.73 15.26
C PRO A 115 22.41 9.44 14.50
N HIS A 116 21.13 9.18 14.26
CA HIS A 116 20.66 8.00 13.54
C HIS A 116 20.22 8.30 12.11
N GLU A 117 20.36 9.54 11.62
CA GLU A 117 19.98 9.92 10.26
C GLU A 117 20.52 8.94 9.21
N GLY A 118 19.62 8.46 8.33
CA GLY A 118 19.92 7.52 7.25
C GLY A 118 20.20 6.08 7.70
N THR A 119 19.95 5.73 8.97
CA THR A 119 20.19 4.36 9.46
C THR A 119 19.30 3.35 8.75
N ILE A 120 19.91 2.33 8.15
CA ILE A 120 19.21 1.15 7.63
C ILE A 120 18.89 0.19 8.78
N LEU A 121 17.62 -0.18 8.90
CA LEU A 121 17.16 -1.14 9.90
C LEU A 121 17.13 -2.54 9.32
N GLU A 122 18.15 -3.36 9.61
CA GLU A 122 18.26 -4.75 9.12
C GLU A 122 17.03 -5.62 9.44
N SER A 123 16.26 -5.30 10.49
CA SER A 123 15.06 -6.04 10.86
C SER A 123 13.89 -5.87 9.88
N VAL A 124 13.86 -4.78 9.12
CA VAL A 124 12.76 -4.42 8.20
C VAL A 124 13.23 -4.12 6.78
N ASP A 125 14.49 -3.74 6.61
CA ASP A 125 15.16 -3.57 5.32
C ASP A 125 16.55 -4.22 5.30
N PRO A 126 16.62 -5.57 5.27
CA PRO A 126 17.88 -6.30 5.25
C PRO A 126 18.77 -5.87 4.07
N GLY A 127 19.99 -5.42 4.36
CA GLY A 127 20.93 -4.95 3.33
C GLY A 127 20.51 -3.68 2.57
N GLY A 128 19.52 -2.94 3.08
CA GLY A 128 19.05 -1.68 2.49
C GLY A 128 18.35 -1.85 1.14
N VAL A 129 17.80 -3.03 0.86
CA VAL A 129 17.19 -3.38 -0.43
C VAL A 129 15.99 -2.51 -0.74
N ILE A 130 15.14 -2.23 0.24
CA ILE A 130 13.95 -1.37 0.07
C ILE A 130 14.39 0.05 -0.23
N ALA A 131 15.26 0.64 0.60
CA ALA A 131 15.76 2.00 0.41
C ALA A 131 16.48 2.22 -0.92
N LYS A 132 17.15 1.19 -1.46
CA LYS A 132 17.80 1.24 -2.79
C LYS A 132 16.81 1.27 -3.96
N ASN A 133 15.60 0.76 -3.77
CA ASN A 133 14.63 0.59 -4.85
C ASN A 133 13.43 1.54 -4.75
N ILE A 134 13.12 2.03 -3.54
CA ILE A 134 12.05 2.99 -3.29
C ILE A 134 12.70 4.26 -2.74
N ASP A 135 12.68 5.29 -3.56
CA ASP A 135 13.16 6.61 -3.16
C ASP A 135 12.37 7.11 -1.94
N VAL A 136 13.05 7.58 -0.89
CA VAL A 136 12.36 8.09 0.31
C VAL A 136 11.60 9.38 0.01
N ASP A 137 12.02 10.16 -0.99
CA ASP A 137 11.40 11.44 -1.33
C ASP A 137 9.99 11.29 -1.88
N ARG A 138 9.59 10.10 -2.35
CA ARG A 138 8.20 9.81 -2.77
C ARG A 138 7.35 9.17 -1.67
N VAL A 139 7.94 8.85 -0.52
CA VAL A 139 7.23 8.15 0.55
C VAL A 139 6.40 9.13 1.34
N LEU A 140 5.13 8.79 1.54
CA LEU A 140 4.30 9.34 2.61
C LEU A 140 4.15 8.28 3.70
N GLY A 141 4.54 8.65 4.91
CA GLY A 141 4.31 7.84 6.08
C GLY A 141 2.82 7.75 6.38
N SER A 142 2.38 6.60 6.90
CA SER A 142 1.00 6.46 7.34
C SER A 142 0.85 5.72 8.66
N ILE A 143 -0.20 6.08 9.38
CA ILE A 143 -0.67 5.34 10.56
C ILE A 143 -2.07 4.84 10.26
N ILE A 144 -2.23 3.52 10.29
CA ILE A 144 -3.48 2.83 10.00
C ILE A 144 -4.22 2.58 11.31
N TYR A 145 -5.37 3.24 11.50
CA TYR A 145 -6.30 2.94 12.59
C TYR A 145 -7.43 1.95 12.23
N PRO A 146 -7.84 1.71 10.96
CA PRO A 146 -8.88 0.73 10.70
C PRO A 146 -8.43 -0.70 11.00
N ALA A 147 -9.38 -1.54 11.42
CA ALA A 147 -9.24 -2.99 11.44
C ALA A 147 -10.11 -3.62 10.35
N ALA A 148 -9.56 -4.66 9.72
CA ALA A 148 -10.24 -5.45 8.72
C ALA A 148 -9.78 -6.90 8.78
N GLU A 149 -10.56 -7.78 8.16
CA GLU A 149 -10.24 -9.20 7.99
C GLU A 149 -10.58 -9.68 6.58
N ILE A 150 -9.94 -10.78 6.18
CA ILE A 150 -10.31 -11.50 4.96
C ILE A 150 -11.34 -12.55 5.37
N VAL A 151 -12.59 -12.39 4.94
CA VAL A 151 -13.67 -13.35 5.25
C VAL A 151 -13.53 -14.60 4.38
N SER A 152 -13.20 -14.40 3.11
CA SER A 152 -12.93 -15.43 2.12
C SER A 152 -12.12 -14.83 0.97
N PRO A 153 -11.59 -15.63 0.03
CA PRO A 153 -10.87 -15.09 -1.13
C PRO A 153 -11.68 -14.02 -1.88
N GLY A 154 -11.11 -12.82 -2.04
CA GLY A 154 -11.75 -11.66 -2.67
C GLY A 154 -12.73 -10.87 -1.80
N VAL A 155 -12.96 -11.27 -0.54
CA VAL A 155 -13.93 -10.62 0.36
C VAL A 155 -13.25 -10.09 1.61
N ILE A 156 -13.33 -8.77 1.80
CA ILE A 156 -12.79 -8.04 2.95
C ILE A 156 -13.94 -7.58 3.82
N ARG A 157 -13.84 -7.76 5.12
CA ARG A 157 -14.75 -7.16 6.10
C ARG A 157 -14.06 -6.05 6.84
N HIS A 158 -14.69 -4.87 6.83
CA HIS A 158 -14.34 -3.78 7.72
C HIS A 158 -14.91 -4.05 9.11
N VAL A 159 -14.05 -4.02 10.12
CA VAL A 159 -14.42 -4.35 11.50
C VAL A 159 -14.65 -3.07 12.30
N GLU A 160 -13.66 -2.17 12.32
CA GLU A 160 -13.72 -0.91 13.08
C GLU A 160 -12.77 0.14 12.51
N GLY A 161 -13.00 1.41 12.87
CA GLY A 161 -12.13 2.56 12.58
C GLY A 161 -12.08 2.94 11.09
N ASP A 162 -11.95 4.22 10.77
CA ASP A 162 -11.92 4.70 9.38
C ASP A 162 -10.75 5.66 9.11
N ARG A 163 -9.97 5.99 10.14
CA ARG A 163 -8.91 6.99 10.06
C ARG A 163 -7.60 6.40 9.54
N ILE A 164 -7.02 7.04 8.54
CA ILE A 164 -5.62 6.86 8.14
C ILE A 164 -4.95 8.22 8.24
N SER A 165 -3.90 8.33 9.05
CA SER A 165 -3.07 9.54 9.10
C SER A 165 -1.98 9.43 8.05
N LEU A 166 -1.69 10.52 7.36
CA LEU A 166 -0.60 10.65 6.41
C LEU A 166 0.36 11.74 6.87
N GLY A 167 1.64 11.60 6.55
CA GLY A 167 2.66 12.61 6.85
C GLY A 167 3.88 12.47 5.97
N GLU A 168 4.55 13.60 5.75
CA GLU A 168 5.85 13.63 5.10
C GLU A 168 6.92 13.00 5.98
N VAL A 169 7.90 12.35 5.36
CA VAL A 169 9.03 11.73 6.09
C VAL A 169 9.85 12.78 6.86
N ASP A 170 9.96 14.00 6.32
CA ASP A 170 10.61 15.15 6.98
C ASP A 170 9.65 16.04 7.79
N ASN A 171 8.40 15.62 7.98
CA ASN A 171 7.34 16.41 8.62
C ASN A 171 6.99 17.73 7.91
N SER A 172 7.41 17.94 6.66
CA SER A 172 6.96 19.08 5.88
C SER A 172 5.45 19.01 5.59
N ASP A 173 4.85 20.17 5.34
CA ASP A 173 3.45 20.28 4.94
C ASP A 173 3.37 20.57 3.44
N THR A 174 3.15 19.54 2.63
CA THR A 174 3.19 19.64 1.16
C THR A 174 1.80 19.52 0.53
N GLU A 175 1.68 19.97 -0.72
CA GLU A 175 0.44 19.85 -1.50
C GLU A 175 0.03 18.39 -1.72
N ARG A 176 1.00 17.47 -1.87
CA ARG A 176 0.72 16.05 -2.10
C ARG A 176 0.05 15.33 -0.92
N LEU A 177 0.04 15.91 0.28
CA LEU A 177 -0.76 15.42 1.41
C LEU A 177 -2.27 15.68 1.22
N ARG A 178 -2.64 16.58 0.31
CA ARG A 178 -4.01 17.08 0.10
C ARG A 178 -4.62 16.65 -1.25
N SER A 179 -3.81 16.08 -2.14
CA SER A 179 -4.16 15.71 -3.52
C SER A 179 -4.70 14.29 -3.66
#